data_AF-A0A0D3RRP1-F1
#
_entry.id   AF-A0A0D3RRP1-F1
#
_cell.length_a   1.000
_cell.length_b   1.000
_cell.length_c   1.000
_cell.angle_alpha   90.00
_cell.angle_beta   90.00
_cell.angle_gamma   90.00
#
_symmetry.space_group_name_H-M   'P 1'
#
loop_
_entity.id
_entity.type
_entity.pdbx_description
1 polymer ?
#
loop_
_entity_poly.entity_id
_entity_poly.type
_entity_poly.pdbx_seq_one_letter_code
_entity_poly.pdbx_strand_id
1 'polypeptide(L)'
;MIERQFITQNMKEYLIQEYIAKTLSNVGLSHTKLVKTPSGVKIIIYASRPGLIVGRKGANIKDLTMVMKNKFKLENPQIEIAEIENINIDPQIIAEKIVSSMERFGTQRFKGIVHKVLSEVMGAGARGIEIVISGKIPSARAKTWRFSAGYLKKCGDIAMNYVKKSIMSANLKTGTVGVQVKIMPPDVKLPDDISIYDETKVEEKAAAEKKADEEKSLKSKKGRKKHEGQEPKHNKKESHKNKEHKEHRQELHPAHIQSEPKESKPDNKSEVKAQ
;
A
#
# COMPACT_ATOMS: atom_id res chain seq x y z
N MET A 1 3.55 -22.48 -30.77
CA MET A 1 2.70 -21.31 -31.10
C MET A 1 2.31 -20.50 -29.86
N ILE A 2 2.00 -21.18 -28.74
CA ILE A 2 1.63 -20.57 -27.44
C ILE A 2 2.73 -19.62 -26.91
N GLU A 3 4.00 -20.04 -26.96
CA GLU A 3 5.14 -19.22 -26.49
C GLU A 3 5.23 -17.87 -27.22
N ARG A 4 5.04 -17.87 -28.55
CA ARG A 4 5.08 -16.64 -29.34
C ARG A 4 3.96 -15.69 -28.93
N GLN A 5 2.76 -16.21 -28.71
CA GLN A 5 1.62 -15.41 -28.24
C GLN A 5 1.87 -14.82 -26.85
N PHE A 6 2.44 -15.61 -25.94
CA PHE A 6 2.82 -15.15 -24.60
C PHE A 6 3.86 -14.03 -24.64
N ILE A 7 4.92 -14.20 -25.44
CA ILE A 7 5.97 -13.19 -25.62
C ILE A 7 5.40 -11.91 -26.22
N THR A 8 4.60 -12.01 -27.29
CA THR A 8 3.97 -10.84 -27.92
C THR A 8 3.06 -10.10 -26.93
N GLN A 9 2.32 -10.85 -26.11
CA GLN A 9 1.44 -10.27 -25.10
C GLN A 9 2.22 -9.50 -24.02
N ASN A 10 3.27 -10.11 -23.48
CA ASN A 10 4.10 -9.49 -22.45
C ASN A 10 4.87 -8.28 -22.99
N MET A 11 5.35 -8.36 -24.24
CA MET A 11 5.98 -7.23 -24.91
C MET A 11 5.00 -6.06 -25.04
N LYS A 12 3.74 -6.33 -25.40
CA LYS A 12 2.70 -5.30 -25.48
C LYS A 12 2.41 -4.66 -24.12
N GLU A 13 2.31 -5.47 -23.07
CA GLU A 13 2.10 -4.99 -21.70
C GLU A 13 3.26 -4.13 -21.21
N TYR A 14 4.51 -4.57 -21.43
CA TYR A 14 5.70 -3.81 -21.05
C TYR A 14 5.76 -2.45 -21.76
N LEU A 15 5.47 -2.39 -23.06
CA LEU A 15 5.46 -1.13 -23.81
C LEU A 15 4.39 -0.14 -23.29
N ILE A 16 3.25 -0.66 -22.83
CA ILE A 16 2.20 0.16 -22.21
C ILE A 16 2.67 0.68 -20.84
N GLN A 17 3.25 -0.17 -20.00
CA GLN A 17 3.80 0.22 -18.71
C GLN A 17 4.89 1.30 -18.87
N GLU A 18 5.81 1.13 -19.81
CA GLU A 18 6.87 2.09 -20.11
C GLU A 18 6.29 3.43 -20.58
N TYR A 19 5.27 3.39 -21.44
CA TYR A 19 4.61 4.61 -21.92
C TYR A 19 3.91 5.37 -20.78
N ILE A 20 3.17 4.66 -19.92
CA ILE A 20 2.50 5.27 -18.75
C ILE A 20 3.53 5.87 -17.79
N ALA A 21 4.63 5.17 -17.53
CA ALA A 21 5.71 5.67 -16.66
C ALA A 21 6.35 6.95 -17.21
N LYS A 22 6.56 7.05 -18.53
CA LYS A 22 7.11 8.26 -19.17
C LYS A 22 6.11 9.42 -19.16
N THR A 23 4.84 9.16 -19.43
CA THR A 23 3.80 10.20 -19.50
C THR A 23 3.43 10.75 -18.12
N LEU A 24 3.47 9.91 -17.07
CA LEU A 24 3.03 10.27 -15.71
C LEU A 24 4.20 10.51 -14.73
N SER A 25 5.34 11.00 -15.21
CA SER A 25 6.61 11.11 -14.47
C SER A 25 6.64 12.10 -13.28
N ASN A 26 5.51 12.73 -12.94
CA ASN A 26 5.42 13.71 -11.84
C ASN A 26 4.23 13.46 -10.89
N VAL A 27 3.53 12.34 -11.06
CA VAL A 27 2.30 12.03 -10.32
C VAL A 27 2.55 11.06 -9.15
N GLY A 28 3.75 10.49 -9.04
CA GLY A 28 4.06 9.43 -8.07
C GLY A 28 3.40 8.12 -8.49
N LEU A 29 3.85 7.57 -9.62
CA LEU A 29 3.41 6.26 -10.13
C LEU A 29 4.16 5.14 -9.39
N SER A 30 3.45 4.11 -8.93
CA SER A 30 4.08 2.89 -8.38
C SER A 30 4.17 1.80 -9.45
N HIS A 31 3.02 1.26 -9.83
CA HIS A 31 2.93 0.18 -10.81
C HIS A 31 1.61 0.26 -11.57
N THR A 32 1.56 -0.44 -12.70
CA THR A 32 0.36 -0.53 -13.54
C THR A 32 0.06 -1.99 -13.81
N LYS A 33 -1.21 -2.38 -13.67
CA LYS A 33 -1.67 -3.75 -13.93
C LYS A 33 -2.61 -3.74 -15.13
N LEU A 34 -2.34 -4.61 -16.11
CA LEU A 34 -3.28 -4.89 -17.19
C LEU A 34 -4.10 -6.14 -16.84
N VAL A 35 -5.43 -5.98 -16.85
CA VAL A 35 -6.38 -7.08 -16.71
C VAL A 35 -7.17 -7.19 -18.00
N LYS A 36 -7.09 -8.35 -18.65
CA LYS A 36 -7.93 -8.62 -19.81
C LYS A 36 -9.31 -9.03 -19.35
N THR A 37 -10.32 -8.39 -19.90
CA THR A 37 -11.73 -8.78 -19.75
C THR A 37 -12.28 -9.19 -21.12
N PRO A 38 -13.35 -10.00 -21.17
CA PRO A 38 -14.00 -10.32 -22.45
C PRO A 38 -14.47 -9.08 -23.23
N SER A 39 -14.76 -7.98 -22.53
CA SER A 39 -15.24 -6.73 -23.11
C SER A 39 -14.13 -5.78 -23.59
N GLY A 40 -12.87 -6.04 -23.21
CA GLY A 40 -11.73 -5.17 -23.50
C GLY A 40 -10.60 -5.28 -22.49
N VAL A 41 -9.66 -4.32 -22.53
CA VAL A 41 -8.51 -4.29 -21.63
C VAL A 41 -8.71 -3.26 -20.53
N LYS A 42 -8.68 -3.71 -19.27
CA LYS A 42 -8.74 -2.86 -18.09
C LYS A 42 -7.32 -2.55 -17.60
N ILE A 43 -6.96 -1.28 -17.57
CA ILE A 43 -5.66 -0.78 -17.12
C ILE A 43 -5.85 -0.14 -15.74
N ILE A 44 -5.29 -0.76 -14.70
CA ILE A 44 -5.37 -0.26 -13.33
C ILE A 44 -4.04 0.41 -13.00
N ILE A 45 -4.08 1.72 -12.76
CA ILE A 45 -2.91 2.56 -12.47
C ILE A 45 -2.89 2.84 -10.97
N TYR A 46 -1.83 2.43 -10.28
CA TYR A 46 -1.62 2.70 -8.87
C TYR A 46 -0.75 3.93 -8.69
N ALA A 47 -1.27 4.96 -8.02
CA ALA A 47 -0.58 6.22 -7.85
C ALA A 47 -0.79 6.86 -6.48
N SER A 48 0.16 7.70 -6.07
CA SER A 48 0.05 8.50 -4.85
C SER A 48 -0.91 9.68 -4.96
N ARG A 49 -1.05 10.25 -6.16
CA ARG A 49 -1.83 11.48 -6.40
C ARG A 49 -2.83 11.26 -7.55
N PRO A 50 -3.94 10.54 -7.32
CA PRO A 50 -4.88 10.18 -8.39
C PRO A 50 -5.50 11.41 -9.08
N GLY A 51 -5.73 12.49 -8.34
CA GLY A 51 -6.33 13.73 -8.88
C GLY A 51 -5.52 14.36 -10.02
N LEU A 52 -4.19 14.26 -9.99
CA LEU A 52 -3.34 14.78 -11.06
C LEU A 52 -3.43 13.94 -12.35
N ILE A 53 -3.72 12.64 -12.24
CA ILE A 53 -3.89 11.74 -13.40
C ILE A 53 -5.20 12.06 -14.13
N VAL A 54 -6.28 12.28 -13.38
CA VAL A 54 -7.60 12.61 -13.97
C VAL A 54 -7.54 13.95 -14.72
N GLY A 55 -6.85 14.95 -14.15
CA GLY A 55 -6.71 16.28 -14.72
C GLY A 55 -8.00 17.11 -14.67
N ARG A 56 -7.99 18.28 -15.33
CA ARG A 56 -9.17 19.18 -15.33
C ARG A 56 -10.31 18.55 -16.13
N LYS A 57 -11.48 18.35 -15.50
CA LYS A 57 -12.68 17.75 -16.11
C LYS A 57 -12.44 16.39 -16.79
N GLY A 58 -11.44 15.63 -16.35
CA GLY A 58 -11.11 14.34 -16.95
C GLY A 58 -10.49 14.44 -18.36
N ALA A 59 -9.88 15.57 -18.73
CA ALA A 59 -9.23 15.71 -20.04
C ALA A 59 -8.08 14.70 -20.19
N ASN A 60 -7.17 14.64 -19.22
CA ASN A 60 -5.97 13.83 -19.30
C ASN A 60 -6.25 12.31 -19.37
N ILE A 61 -7.30 11.83 -18.67
CA ILE A 61 -7.71 10.42 -18.77
C ILE A 61 -8.32 10.09 -20.14
N LYS A 62 -9.05 11.02 -20.77
CA LYS A 62 -9.59 10.86 -22.12
C LYS A 62 -8.47 10.82 -23.15
N ASP A 63 -7.50 11.71 -23.02
CA ASP A 63 -6.31 11.76 -23.89
C ASP A 63 -5.50 10.46 -23.76
N LEU A 64 -5.27 10.00 -22.53
CA LEU A 64 -4.57 8.74 -22.29
C LEU A 64 -5.33 7.56 -22.90
N THR A 65 -6.66 7.50 -22.74
CA THR A 65 -7.51 6.45 -23.34
C THR A 65 -7.43 6.48 -24.87
N MET A 66 -7.44 7.66 -25.49
CA MET A 66 -7.32 7.83 -26.94
C MET A 66 -5.96 7.36 -27.45
N VAL A 67 -4.87 7.70 -26.74
CA VAL A 67 -3.53 7.22 -27.11
C VAL A 67 -3.42 5.70 -26.96
N MET A 68 -3.99 5.12 -25.89
CA MET A 68 -4.00 3.67 -25.69
C MET A 68 -4.73 2.95 -26.82
N LYS A 69 -5.85 3.51 -27.31
CA LYS A 69 -6.59 2.97 -28.45
C LYS A 69 -5.81 3.11 -29.76
N ASN A 70 -5.25 4.29 -30.05
CA ASN A 70 -4.64 4.58 -31.36
C ASN A 70 -3.25 3.97 -31.51
N LYS A 71 -2.39 4.13 -30.49
CA LYS A 71 -0.98 3.74 -30.56
C LYS A 71 -0.78 2.25 -30.30
N PHE A 72 -1.47 1.71 -29.30
CA PHE A 72 -1.32 0.30 -28.89
C PHE A 72 -2.40 -0.62 -29.46
N LYS A 73 -3.38 -0.06 -30.18
CA LYS A 73 -4.49 -0.81 -30.81
C LYS A 73 -5.12 -1.77 -29.81
N LEU A 74 -5.48 -1.23 -28.64
CA LEU A 74 -6.21 -1.98 -27.61
C LEU A 74 -7.70 -1.98 -27.93
N GLU A 75 -8.32 -3.14 -27.78
CA GLU A 75 -9.77 -3.28 -27.86
C GLU A 75 -10.38 -2.69 -26.59
N ASN A 76 -11.16 -1.62 -26.75
CA ASN A 76 -11.90 -0.92 -25.69
C ASN A 76 -11.10 -0.73 -24.38
N PRO A 77 -10.03 0.08 -24.38
CA PRO A 77 -9.25 0.32 -23.16
C PRO A 77 -10.08 1.05 -22.11
N GLN A 78 -10.16 0.49 -20.91
CA GLN A 78 -10.76 1.12 -19.73
C GLN A 78 -9.67 1.43 -18.72
N ILE A 79 -9.51 2.70 -18.34
CA ILE A 79 -8.48 3.12 -17.38
C ILE A 79 -9.14 3.35 -16.02
N GLU A 80 -8.66 2.62 -15.01
CA GLU A 80 -9.04 2.78 -13.60
C GLU A 80 -7.82 3.26 -12.81
N ILE A 81 -8.05 4.16 -11.87
CA ILE A 81 -6.99 4.72 -11.02
C ILE A 81 -7.26 4.26 -9.59
N ALA A 82 -6.26 3.64 -8.99
CA ALA A 82 -6.28 3.21 -7.61
C ALA A 82 -5.23 3.99 -6.80
N GLU A 83 -5.57 4.32 -5.55
CA GLU A 83 -4.65 4.94 -4.61
C GLU A 83 -3.84 3.86 -3.88
N ILE A 84 -2.63 4.22 -3.47
CA ILE A 84 -1.74 3.35 -2.71
C ILE A 84 -1.81 3.75 -1.25
N GLU A 85 -2.08 2.79 -0.36
CA GLU A 85 -2.20 3.03 1.08
C GLU A 85 -0.88 3.57 1.68
N ASN A 86 0.25 2.94 1.35
CA ASN A 86 1.56 3.25 1.94
C ASN A 86 2.55 3.80 0.92
N ILE A 87 2.43 5.09 0.62
CA ILE A 87 3.27 5.80 -0.37
C ILE A 87 4.76 5.76 -0.01
N ASN A 88 5.09 5.86 1.29
CA ASN A 88 6.48 5.97 1.76
C ASN A 88 7.24 4.63 1.75
N ILE A 89 6.57 3.49 1.54
CA ILE A 89 7.23 2.17 1.46
C ILE A 89 7.50 1.78 0.00
N ASP A 90 6.90 2.49 -0.96
CA ASP A 90 7.06 2.22 -2.38
C ASP A 90 8.37 2.83 -2.94
N PRO A 91 9.31 2.03 -3.46
CA PRO A 91 10.60 2.55 -3.91
C PRO A 91 10.49 3.41 -5.17
N GLN A 92 9.49 3.21 -6.03
CA GLN A 92 9.32 3.97 -7.26
C GLN A 92 8.93 5.42 -6.95
N ILE A 93 7.98 5.59 -6.04
CA ILE A 93 7.51 6.91 -5.62
C ILE A 93 8.58 7.64 -4.83
N ILE A 94 9.33 6.91 -3.98
CA ILE A 94 10.47 7.47 -3.25
C ILE A 94 11.59 7.91 -4.20
N ALA A 95 11.90 7.10 -5.23
CA ALA A 95 12.89 7.47 -6.24
C ALA A 95 12.45 8.74 -7.01
N GLU A 96 11.19 8.82 -7.43
CA GLU A 96 10.62 10.01 -8.08
C GLU A 96 10.71 11.25 -7.17
N LYS A 97 10.41 11.10 -5.88
CA LYS A 97 10.51 12.17 -4.89
C LYS A 97 11.94 12.69 -4.73
N ILE A 98 12.94 11.80 -4.70
CA ILE A 98 14.36 12.18 -4.63
C ILE A 98 14.76 12.91 -5.91
N VAL A 99 14.42 12.35 -7.07
CA VAL A 99 14.76 12.93 -8.39
C VAL A 99 14.15 14.32 -8.53
N SER A 100 12.85 14.48 -8.30
CA SER A 100 12.15 15.77 -8.36
C SER A 100 12.76 16.81 -7.40
N SER A 101 13.15 16.38 -6.20
CA SER A 101 13.82 17.25 -5.23
C SER A 101 15.22 17.66 -5.70
N MET A 102 15.99 16.74 -6.30
CA MET A 102 17.32 17.02 -6.83
C MET A 102 17.25 17.96 -8.03
N GLU A 103 16.31 17.76 -8.95
CA GLU A 103 16.09 18.63 -10.10
C GLU A 103 15.69 20.06 -9.67
N ARG A 104 14.90 20.17 -8.60
CA ARG A 104 14.45 21.47 -8.07
C ARG A 104 15.52 22.23 -7.27
N PHE A 105 16.23 21.55 -6.36
CA PHE A 105 17.15 22.19 -5.41
C PHE A 105 18.63 22.09 -5.81
N GLY A 106 18.95 21.37 -6.88
CA GLY A 106 20.29 21.22 -7.40
C GLY A 106 21.20 20.28 -6.58
N THR A 107 22.46 20.21 -7.01
CA THR A 107 23.45 19.25 -6.50
C THR A 107 23.99 19.56 -5.12
N GLN A 108 23.77 20.76 -4.57
CA GLN A 108 24.39 21.17 -3.30
C GLN A 108 23.70 20.55 -2.08
N ARG A 109 22.38 20.32 -2.15
CA ARG A 109 21.57 19.84 -1.00
C ARG A 109 21.18 18.36 -1.09
N PHE A 110 21.80 17.58 -1.99
CA PHE A 110 21.44 16.18 -2.21
C PHE A 110 21.51 15.34 -0.93
N LYS A 111 22.52 15.54 -0.07
CA LYS A 111 22.65 14.83 1.21
C LYS A 111 21.45 15.10 2.13
N GLY A 112 21.03 16.36 2.26
CA GLY A 112 19.90 16.74 3.10
C GLY A 112 18.57 16.15 2.60
N ILE A 113 18.38 16.14 1.28
CA ILE A 113 17.21 15.50 0.65
C ILE A 113 17.18 14.00 0.97
N VAL A 114 18.31 13.31 0.83
CA VAL A 114 18.38 11.87 1.09
C VAL A 114 18.16 11.54 2.56
N HIS A 115 18.76 12.29 3.50
CA HIS A 115 18.55 12.07 4.93
C HIS A 115 17.10 12.33 5.36
N LYS A 116 16.44 13.32 4.75
CA LYS A 116 15.00 13.55 4.96
C LYS A 116 14.18 12.34 4.51
N VAL A 117 14.42 11.86 3.29
CA VAL A 117 13.71 10.71 2.73
C VAL A 117 13.97 9.44 3.53
N LEU A 118 15.22 9.18 3.96
CA LEU A 118 15.53 8.05 4.84
C LEU A 118 14.70 8.07 6.12
N SER A 119 14.57 9.24 6.74
CA SER A 119 13.80 9.42 7.98
C SER A 119 12.31 9.19 7.75
N GLU A 120 11.76 9.68 6.64
CA GLU A 120 10.36 9.47 6.27
C GLU A 120 10.04 7.99 6.01
N VAL A 121 10.92 7.25 5.32
CA VAL A 121 10.72 5.83 5.02
C VAL A 121 10.84 4.96 6.27
N MET A 122 11.84 5.22 7.12
CA MET A 122 11.97 4.54 8.41
C MET A 122 10.79 4.85 9.34
N GLY A 123 10.31 6.10 9.34
CA GLY A 123 9.13 6.51 10.10
C GLY A 123 7.82 5.87 9.63
N ALA A 124 7.74 5.49 8.34
CA ALA A 124 6.63 4.71 7.80
C ALA A 124 6.70 3.21 8.17
N GLY A 125 7.69 2.79 8.96
CA GLY A 125 7.82 1.42 9.44
C GLY A 125 8.59 0.49 8.50
N ALA A 126 9.36 1.00 7.55
CA ALA A 126 10.25 0.13 6.76
C ALA A 126 11.28 -0.55 7.67
N ARG A 127 11.54 -1.84 7.44
CA ARG A 127 12.56 -2.60 8.19
C ARG A 127 13.97 -2.09 7.87
N GLY A 128 14.18 -1.62 6.63
CA GLY A 128 15.38 -0.89 6.25
C GLY A 128 15.32 -0.36 4.82
N ILE A 129 16.24 0.55 4.52
CA ILE A 129 16.34 1.25 3.25
C ILE A 129 17.81 1.47 2.87
N GLU A 130 18.13 1.31 1.58
CA GLU A 130 19.42 1.69 0.98
C GLU A 130 19.15 2.58 -0.24
N ILE A 131 19.75 3.77 -0.25
CA ILE A 131 19.71 4.71 -1.37
C ILE A 131 21.13 4.86 -1.90
N VAL A 132 21.31 4.62 -3.19
CA VAL A 132 22.59 4.80 -3.90
C VAL A 132 22.40 5.87 -4.95
N ILE A 133 23.24 6.90 -4.90
CA ILE A 133 23.28 7.97 -5.89
C ILE A 133 24.62 7.90 -6.62
N SER A 134 24.57 7.76 -7.95
CA SER A 134 25.76 7.67 -8.79
C SER A 134 25.73 8.76 -9.87
N GLY A 135 26.82 9.52 -9.99
CA GLY A 135 26.95 10.53 -11.04
C GLY A 135 27.85 11.70 -10.64
N LYS A 136 27.78 12.78 -11.42
CA LYS A 136 28.59 14.00 -11.22
C LYS A 136 28.00 14.90 -10.11
N ILE A 137 28.13 14.44 -8.87
CA ILE A 137 27.64 15.14 -7.67
C ILE A 137 28.68 15.10 -6.54
N PRO A 138 29.04 16.25 -5.91
CA PRO A 138 28.82 17.64 -6.33
C PRO A 138 29.91 18.17 -7.29
N SER A 139 30.96 17.39 -7.50
CA SER A 139 32.11 17.76 -8.32
C SER A 139 31.96 17.29 -9.77
N ALA A 140 32.79 17.80 -10.68
CA ALA A 140 32.81 17.41 -12.09
C ALA A 140 33.16 15.92 -12.30
N ARG A 141 33.86 15.29 -11.35
CA ARG A 141 34.17 13.85 -11.36
C ARG A 141 33.01 13.04 -10.79
N ALA A 142 32.63 11.97 -11.50
CA ALA A 142 31.59 11.06 -11.07
C ALA A 142 32.00 10.34 -9.77
N LYS A 143 31.06 10.27 -8.82
CA LYS A 143 31.20 9.56 -7.54
C LYS A 143 29.92 8.80 -7.23
N THR A 144 30.04 7.77 -6.41
CA THR A 144 28.91 7.00 -5.89
C THR A 144 28.78 7.23 -4.40
N TRP A 145 27.60 7.64 -3.97
CA TRP A 145 27.25 7.87 -2.57
C TRP A 145 26.23 6.82 -2.15
N ARG A 146 26.48 6.14 -1.03
CA ARG A 146 25.56 5.16 -0.45
C ARG A 146 25.07 5.69 0.88
N PHE A 147 23.76 5.65 1.08
CA PHE A 147 23.11 5.96 2.34
C PHE A 147 22.23 4.78 2.72
N SER A 148 22.30 4.33 3.97
CA SER A 148 21.53 3.18 4.44
C SER A 148 21.03 3.42 5.86
N ALA A 149 19.84 2.92 6.16
CA ALA A 149 19.26 2.93 7.50
C ALA A 149 18.48 1.62 7.74
N GLY A 150 18.42 1.18 9.00
CA GLY A 150 17.75 -0.06 9.37
C GLY A 150 18.45 -1.32 8.84
N TYR A 151 17.65 -2.34 8.57
CA TYR A 151 18.10 -3.66 8.16
C TYR A 151 17.69 -3.99 6.72
N LEU A 152 18.68 -4.37 5.90
CA LEU A 152 18.46 -4.75 4.51
C LEU A 152 19.25 -6.02 4.16
N LYS A 153 18.54 -7.07 3.72
CA LYS A 153 19.18 -8.25 3.14
C LYS A 153 19.66 -7.98 1.71
N LYS A 154 20.88 -8.45 1.41
CA LYS A 154 21.54 -8.26 0.10
C LYS A 154 21.61 -9.52 -0.75
N CYS A 155 21.39 -10.70 -0.14
CA CYS A 155 21.51 -12.00 -0.79
C CYS A 155 20.32 -12.91 -0.44
N GLY A 156 20.18 -13.99 -1.21
CA GLY A 156 19.12 -15.00 -1.05
C GLY A 156 17.79 -14.61 -1.70
N ASP A 157 16.81 -15.51 -1.58
CA ASP A 157 15.46 -15.35 -2.14
C ASP A 157 14.76 -14.08 -1.62
N ILE A 158 14.99 -13.77 -0.34
CA ILE A 158 14.45 -12.59 0.33
C ILE A 158 14.85 -11.30 -0.38
N ALA A 159 16.12 -11.21 -0.79
CA ALA A 159 16.64 -10.03 -1.47
C ALA A 159 16.09 -9.87 -2.90
N MET A 160 15.65 -10.96 -3.54
CA MET A 160 15.12 -10.92 -4.89
C MET A 160 13.62 -10.64 -4.92
N ASN A 161 12.85 -11.30 -4.04
CA ASN A 161 11.39 -11.28 -4.07
C ASN A 161 10.78 -10.23 -3.13
N TYR A 162 11.36 -10.03 -1.95
CA TYR A 162 10.76 -9.20 -0.90
C TYR A 162 11.36 -7.79 -0.82
N VAL A 163 12.64 -7.63 -1.16
CA VAL A 163 13.25 -6.30 -1.25
C VAL A 163 12.76 -5.60 -2.51
N LYS A 164 11.96 -4.54 -2.33
CA LYS A 164 11.46 -3.73 -3.43
C LYS A 164 12.59 -2.79 -3.89
N LYS A 165 12.84 -2.74 -5.20
CA LYS A 165 13.90 -1.95 -5.82
C LYS A 165 13.35 -1.03 -6.91
N SER A 166 13.90 0.17 -7.01
CA SER A 166 13.64 1.10 -8.12
C SER A 166 14.93 1.79 -8.53
N ILE A 167 15.02 2.13 -9.82
CA ILE A 167 16.12 2.89 -10.41
C ILE A 167 15.50 4.01 -11.25
N MET A 168 15.98 5.23 -11.05
CA MET A 168 15.53 6.40 -11.80
C MET A 168 16.69 7.33 -12.08
N SER A 169 16.61 8.06 -13.19
CA SER A 169 17.61 9.05 -13.58
C SER A 169 17.10 10.47 -13.32
N ALA A 170 17.92 11.30 -12.69
CA ALA A 170 17.69 12.73 -12.56
C ALA A 170 18.48 13.50 -13.63
N ASN A 171 17.85 14.47 -14.27
CA ASN A 171 18.48 15.32 -15.27
C ASN A 171 18.86 16.66 -14.63
N LEU A 172 20.15 16.79 -14.28
CA LEU A 172 20.70 17.99 -13.65
C LEU A 172 21.51 18.82 -14.65
N LYS A 173 21.81 20.07 -14.30
CA LYS A 173 22.69 20.94 -15.08
C LYS A 173 24.09 20.34 -15.31
N THR A 174 24.59 19.56 -14.36
CA THR A 174 25.90 18.89 -14.45
C THR A 174 25.89 17.61 -15.27
N GLY A 175 24.71 17.14 -15.69
CA GLY A 175 24.49 15.89 -16.42
C GLY A 175 23.48 14.97 -15.74
N THR A 176 23.38 13.74 -16.23
CA THR A 176 22.48 12.72 -15.69
C THR A 176 23.06 12.04 -14.46
N VAL A 177 22.22 11.83 -13.45
CA VAL A 177 22.58 11.17 -12.20
C VAL A 177 21.61 10.03 -11.94
N GLY A 178 22.14 8.86 -11.61
CA GLY A 178 21.34 7.69 -11.23
C GLY A 178 20.99 7.72 -9.75
N VAL A 179 19.73 7.42 -9.44
CA VAL A 179 19.22 7.20 -8.09
C VAL A 179 18.66 5.78 -8.04
N GLN A 180 19.22 4.95 -7.18
CA GLN A 180 18.74 3.61 -6.90
C GLN A 180 18.22 3.56 -5.47
N VAL A 181 17.01 3.04 -5.29
CA VAL A 181 16.36 2.89 -3.98
C VAL A 181 16.03 1.42 -3.77
N LYS A 182 16.39 0.89 -2.60
CA LYS A 182 16.01 -0.45 -2.14
C LYS A 182 15.34 -0.32 -0.78
N ILE A 183 14.17 -0.92 -0.63
CA ILE A 183 13.38 -0.88 0.60
C ILE A 183 13.04 -2.32 1.00
N MET A 184 13.27 -2.64 2.27
CA MET A 184 12.78 -3.85 2.90
C MET A 184 11.47 -3.52 3.64
N PRO A 185 10.31 -4.03 3.18
CA PRO A 185 9.04 -3.77 3.82
C PRO A 185 8.96 -4.40 5.23
N PRO A 186 8.07 -3.90 6.11
CA PRO A 186 7.92 -4.43 7.47
C PRO A 186 7.41 -5.86 7.54
N ASP A 187 6.58 -6.27 6.58
CA ASP A 187 5.87 -7.56 6.59
C ASP A 187 6.79 -8.78 6.34
N VAL A 188 8.04 -8.55 5.95
CA VAL A 188 8.96 -9.61 5.57
C VAL A 188 9.53 -10.29 6.81
N LYS A 189 9.08 -11.52 7.07
CA LYS A 189 9.71 -12.41 8.06
C LYS A 189 10.97 -13.03 7.46
N LEU A 190 12.06 -13.03 8.22
CA LEU A 190 13.27 -13.73 7.82
C LEU A 190 13.15 -15.20 8.23
N PRO A 191 13.76 -16.14 7.48
CA PRO A 191 13.81 -17.55 7.85
C PRO A 191 14.55 -17.78 9.18
N ASP A 192 15.48 -16.88 9.52
CA ASP A 192 16.24 -16.92 10.77
C ASP A 192 15.45 -16.35 11.96
N ASP A 193 14.26 -15.76 11.73
CA ASP A 193 13.45 -15.05 12.74
C ASP A 193 12.44 -16.02 13.36
N ILE A 194 12.87 -16.75 14.38
CA ILE A 194 12.08 -17.77 15.07
C ILE A 194 11.39 -17.14 16.29
N SER A 195 10.06 -17.17 16.32
CA SER A 195 9.29 -16.77 17.50
C SER A 195 9.15 -17.96 18.45
N ILE A 196 9.88 -17.92 19.57
CA ILE A 196 9.71 -18.87 20.67
C ILE A 196 8.53 -18.40 21.52
N TYR A 197 7.51 -19.25 21.63
CA TYR A 197 6.35 -18.99 22.49
C TYR A 197 6.58 -19.64 23.85
N ASP A 198 6.56 -18.85 24.92
CA ASP A 198 6.61 -19.40 26.29
C ASP A 198 5.32 -20.18 26.59
N GLU A 199 5.45 -21.40 27.10
CA GLU A 199 4.35 -22.35 27.35
C GLU A 199 3.28 -21.79 28.29
N THR A 200 3.64 -20.91 29.22
CA THR A 200 2.71 -20.24 30.15
C THR A 200 1.66 -19.37 29.45
N LYS A 201 1.94 -18.84 28.26
CA LYS A 201 0.97 -18.05 27.47
C LYS A 201 0.06 -18.92 26.60
N VAL A 202 0.42 -20.18 26.37
CA VAL A 202 -0.40 -21.14 25.62
C VAL A 202 -1.57 -21.59 26.48
N GLU A 203 -1.36 -21.79 27.78
CA GLU A 203 -2.43 -22.13 28.73
C GLU A 203 -3.44 -21.00 28.91
N GLU A 204 -2.98 -19.73 28.99
CA GLU A 204 -3.88 -18.56 29.09
C GLU A 204 -4.70 -18.32 27.81
N LYS A 205 -4.09 -18.50 26.63
CA LYS A 205 -4.81 -18.39 25.34
C LYS A 205 -5.79 -19.55 25.12
N ALA A 206 -5.40 -20.78 25.47
CA ALA A 206 -6.30 -21.93 25.44
C ALA A 206 -7.44 -21.80 26.45
N ALA A 207 -7.21 -21.19 27.62
CA ALA A 207 -8.26 -20.90 28.60
C ALA A 207 -9.21 -19.78 28.12
N ALA A 208 -8.70 -18.78 27.39
CA ALA A 208 -9.53 -17.71 26.82
C ALA A 208 -10.40 -18.19 25.65
N GLU A 209 -9.88 -19.06 24.78
CA GLU A 209 -10.67 -19.68 23.70
C GLU A 209 -11.76 -20.62 24.25
N LYS A 210 -11.44 -21.41 25.30
CA LYS A 210 -12.42 -22.26 25.98
C LYS A 210 -13.55 -21.44 26.64
N LYS A 211 -13.24 -20.30 27.25
CA LYS A 211 -14.25 -19.39 27.82
C LYS A 211 -15.12 -18.72 26.74
N ALA A 212 -14.55 -18.40 25.58
CA ALA A 212 -15.29 -17.84 24.45
C ALA A 212 -16.23 -18.85 23.77
N ASP A 213 -15.83 -20.13 23.70
CA ASP A 213 -16.71 -21.21 23.22
C ASP A 213 -17.80 -21.59 24.24
N GLU A 214 -17.51 -21.53 25.54
CA GLU A 214 -18.54 -21.70 26.57
C GLU A 214 -19.61 -20.60 26.53
N GLU A 215 -19.23 -19.33 26.35
CA GLU A 215 -20.21 -18.23 26.19
C GLU A 215 -21.06 -18.34 24.91
N LYS A 216 -20.49 -18.83 23.80
CA LYS A 216 -21.26 -19.12 22.58
C LYS A 216 -22.22 -20.30 22.78
N SER A 217 -21.82 -21.32 23.54
CA SER A 217 -22.67 -22.47 23.86
C SER A 217 -23.83 -22.14 24.83
N LEU A 218 -23.62 -21.19 25.75
CA LEU A 218 -24.65 -20.69 26.67
C LEU A 218 -25.67 -19.79 25.97
N LYS A 219 -25.26 -19.02 24.96
CA LYS A 219 -26.18 -18.23 24.10
C LYS A 219 -27.03 -19.12 23.19
N SER A 220 -26.50 -20.24 22.68
CA SER A 220 -27.29 -21.18 21.86
C SER A 220 -28.31 -22.00 22.68
N LYS A 221 -28.01 -22.33 23.94
CA LYS A 221 -28.95 -23.02 24.85
C LYS A 221 -30.10 -22.14 25.34
N LYS A 222 -29.92 -20.81 25.47
CA LYS A 222 -31.03 -19.88 25.78
C LYS A 222 -32.00 -19.67 24.60
N GLY A 223 -31.55 -19.86 23.35
CA GLY A 223 -32.41 -19.79 22.16
C GLY A 223 -33.27 -21.04 21.92
N ARG A 224 -32.94 -22.18 22.52
CA ARG A 224 -33.57 -23.49 22.22
C ARG A 224 -34.64 -23.94 23.23
N LYS A 225 -34.94 -23.15 24.26
CA LYS A 225 -35.98 -23.46 25.28
C LYS A 225 -37.36 -22.83 25.03
N LYS A 226 -37.59 -22.20 23.87
CA LYS A 226 -38.91 -21.74 23.43
C LYS A 226 -39.24 -22.35 22.08
N HIS A 227 -39.62 -23.62 22.05
CA HIS A 227 -40.48 -24.29 21.04
C HIS A 227 -40.21 -25.80 21.11
N GLU A 228 -40.92 -26.50 22.00
CA GLU A 228 -41.17 -27.93 21.83
C GLU A 228 -42.44 -28.28 22.62
N GLY A 229 -43.52 -28.47 21.86
CA GLY A 229 -44.86 -28.75 22.33
C GLY A 229 -45.76 -28.94 21.12
N GLN A 230 -45.89 -30.21 20.70
CA GLN A 230 -46.78 -30.80 19.68
C GLN A 230 -46.18 -31.06 18.28
N GLU A 231 -45.99 -32.36 18.02
CA GLU A 231 -45.95 -33.03 16.72
C GLU A 231 -47.13 -34.04 16.66
N PRO A 232 -47.44 -34.71 15.54
CA PRO A 232 -47.54 -34.22 14.16
C PRO A 232 -48.75 -34.87 13.40
N LYS A 233 -49.19 -34.35 12.24
CA LYS A 233 -49.80 -35.18 11.17
C LYS A 233 -49.51 -34.66 9.74
N HIS A 234 -49.16 -35.62 8.89
CA HIS A 234 -48.95 -35.65 7.43
C HIS A 234 -49.93 -34.83 6.57
N ASN A 235 -49.47 -34.19 5.47
CA ASN A 235 -49.60 -34.69 4.07
C ASN A 235 -49.05 -33.69 3.01
N LYS A 236 -48.72 -34.22 1.82
CA LYS A 236 -48.17 -33.59 0.59
C LYS A 236 -49.00 -32.42 -0.01
N LYS A 237 -48.33 -31.42 -0.61
CA LYS A 237 -48.43 -30.96 -2.03
C LYS A 237 -47.77 -29.60 -2.30
N GLU A 238 -47.36 -29.43 -3.55
CA GLU A 238 -46.74 -28.26 -4.21
C GLU A 238 -47.59 -26.98 -4.17
N SER A 239 -46.94 -25.79 -4.24
CA SER A 239 -47.18 -24.75 -5.27
C SER A 239 -46.66 -23.34 -4.89
N HIS A 240 -46.20 -22.61 -5.90
CA HIS A 240 -45.78 -21.20 -5.92
C HIS A 240 -46.88 -20.20 -5.50
N LYS A 241 -46.51 -19.10 -4.81
CA LYS A 241 -46.57 -17.69 -5.31
C LYS A 241 -46.34 -16.64 -4.20
N ASN A 242 -45.42 -15.71 -4.50
CA ASN A 242 -45.43 -14.26 -4.29
C ASN A 242 -46.39 -13.61 -3.25
N LYS A 243 -45.82 -12.74 -2.39
CA LYS A 243 -46.28 -11.35 -2.20
C LYS A 243 -45.29 -10.53 -1.36
N GLU A 244 -44.91 -9.38 -1.92
CA GLU A 244 -44.30 -8.23 -1.26
C GLU A 244 -45.26 -7.60 -0.25
N HIS A 245 -44.77 -7.08 0.89
CA HIS A 245 -44.77 -5.64 1.19
C HIS A 245 -44.20 -5.30 2.59
N LYS A 246 -43.24 -4.36 2.55
CA LYS A 246 -43.08 -3.12 3.34
C LYS A 246 -42.78 -3.11 4.85
N GLU A 247 -41.67 -2.41 5.11
CA GLU A 247 -41.45 -1.32 6.08
C GLU A 247 -41.55 -1.63 7.58
N HIS A 248 -40.39 -1.64 8.27
CA HIS A 248 -40.14 -0.58 9.24
C HIS A 248 -38.65 -0.27 9.41
N ARG A 249 -38.37 1.03 9.42
CA ARG A 249 -37.10 1.72 9.59
C ARG A 249 -36.97 2.06 11.08
N GLN A 250 -35.84 1.76 11.70
CA GLN A 250 -35.38 2.51 12.87
C GLN A 250 -33.86 2.41 13.00
N GLU A 251 -33.23 3.51 12.60
CA GLU A 251 -31.87 3.92 12.97
C GLU A 251 -31.85 4.24 14.47
N LEU A 252 -30.85 3.78 15.23
CA LEU A 252 -30.36 4.47 16.43
C LEU A 252 -28.85 4.23 16.59
N HIS A 253 -28.15 5.34 16.84
CA HIS A 253 -26.71 5.58 16.86
C HIS A 253 -25.91 4.83 17.94
N PRO A 254 -24.55 4.76 17.80
CA PRO A 254 -23.63 4.15 18.76
C PRO A 254 -23.43 5.02 20.01
N ALA A 255 -23.46 4.37 21.19
CA ALA A 255 -23.15 5.01 22.46
C ALA A 255 -21.64 5.20 22.66
N HIS A 256 -21.31 6.45 22.93
CA HIS A 256 -20.06 7.01 23.42
C HIS A 256 -19.66 6.40 24.77
N ILE A 257 -18.42 5.97 24.95
CA ILE A 257 -17.79 5.86 26.28
C ILE A 257 -16.40 6.51 26.20
N GLN A 258 -16.37 7.77 26.60
CA GLN A 258 -15.19 8.43 27.15
C GLN A 258 -15.08 8.03 28.63
N SER A 259 -13.89 7.65 29.08
CA SER A 259 -13.42 8.00 30.43
C SER A 259 -11.95 7.59 30.59
N GLU A 260 -11.05 8.56 30.46
CA GLU A 260 -9.80 8.58 31.23
C GLU A 260 -10.11 8.82 32.72
N PRO A 261 -9.20 8.43 33.62
CA PRO A 261 -8.87 9.35 34.70
C PRO A 261 -7.37 9.48 34.99
N LYS A 262 -6.91 10.75 34.91
CA LYS A 262 -6.13 11.53 35.89
C LYS A 262 -4.92 10.89 36.62
N GLU A 263 -3.73 11.40 36.29
CA GLU A 263 -2.62 11.72 37.23
C GLU A 263 -2.06 13.12 36.84
N SER A 264 -2.47 14.18 37.55
CA SER A 264 -1.74 14.91 38.61
C SER A 264 -0.45 15.64 38.15
N LYS A 265 -0.60 16.95 37.86
CA LYS A 265 0.48 17.94 37.94
C LYS A 265 0.61 18.46 39.37
N PRO A 266 1.82 18.82 39.85
CA PRO A 266 1.97 19.78 40.92
C PRO A 266 2.43 21.15 40.36
N ASP A 267 1.63 22.18 40.63
CA ASP A 267 2.10 23.56 40.70
C ASP A 267 2.46 23.87 42.15
N ASN A 268 3.67 24.37 42.43
CA ASN A 268 3.78 25.43 43.42
C ASN A 268 4.97 26.37 43.14
N LYS A 269 4.67 27.66 43.15
CA LYS A 269 5.59 28.80 43.15
C LYS A 269 5.89 29.19 44.60
N SER A 270 7.16 29.49 44.89
CA SER A 270 7.61 30.50 45.86
C SER A 270 9.14 30.61 45.69
N GLU A 271 9.63 31.60 44.97
CA GLU A 271 10.28 32.81 45.53
C GLU A 271 11.48 32.51 46.46
N VAL A 272 12.68 32.98 46.10
CA VAL A 272 13.51 33.93 46.88
C VAL A 272 14.71 34.40 46.02
N LYS A 273 14.88 35.72 46.01
CA LYS A 273 16.01 36.51 45.46
C LYS A 273 17.35 36.16 46.10
N ALA A 274 18.45 36.22 45.33
CA ALA A 274 19.72 36.84 45.77
C ALA A 274 20.62 37.07 44.55
N GLN A 275 21.52 38.04 44.72
CA GLN A 275 22.37 38.75 43.76
C GLN A 275 23.37 37.88 42.98
#